data_AF-A0A924V045-F1
#
_entry.id   AF-A0A924V045-F1
#
_cell.length_a   1.000
_cell.length_b   1.000
_cell.length_c   1.000
_cell.angle_alpha   90.00
_cell.angle_beta   90.00
_cell.angle_gamma   90.00
#
_symmetry.space_group_name_H-M   'P 1'
#
loop_
_entity.id
_entity.type
_entity.pdbx_description
1 polymer ?
#
loop_
_entity_poly.entity_id
_entity_poly.type
_entity_poly.pdbx_seq_one_letter_code
_entity_poly.pdbx_strand_id
1 'polypeptide(L)'
;MFPSCTKEAMVELPETKPLPVIYSYICPTDSIIRLKLMSSSPLFGSDQIDILAAVSDGNVKISSAQGTAQLIFNQNTGYYELKTNSYPIVPGQVYKMTVTTINGDLATAETQVPFTAVPINTITVEPVTENYQTGDRIKAFFTDETNNVNYYRIAASHCFIYNSQTDTIVNDTQINELYSDLNHNGESSSLAGKFYQTIDSTAYYSTEHYDVFLYNCSQSYYNFYKSLKNYSGVGISFPPPAEPTLMYTNVNGGFGCFGAYTRTMLRYIKK
;
A
#
# COMPACT_ATOMS: atom_id res chain seq x y z
N MET A 1 19.26 -5.73 57.06
CA MET A 1 19.87 -5.67 55.71
C MET A 1 19.85 -7.10 55.17
N PHE A 2 18.95 -7.40 54.24
CA PHE A 2 18.83 -8.75 53.66
C PHE A 2 19.70 -8.83 52.40
N PRO A 3 20.63 -9.79 52.28
CA PRO A 3 21.38 -9.98 51.04
C PRO A 3 20.47 -10.62 50.00
N SER A 4 20.26 -9.93 48.88
CA SER A 4 19.57 -10.48 47.72
C SER A 4 20.58 -11.30 46.90
N CYS A 5 20.30 -12.58 46.67
CA CYS A 5 21.01 -13.40 45.71
C CYS A 5 20.38 -13.22 44.33
N THR A 6 21.09 -12.59 43.40
CA THR A 6 20.75 -12.61 41.97
C THR A 6 21.43 -13.80 41.32
N LYS A 7 20.66 -14.69 40.67
CA LYS A 7 21.17 -15.75 39.81
C LYS A 7 20.89 -15.34 38.36
N GLU A 8 21.94 -15.16 37.57
CA GLU A 8 21.78 -14.92 36.14
C GLU A 8 21.13 -16.15 35.49
N ALA A 9 19.97 -15.94 34.87
CA ALA A 9 19.32 -16.96 34.06
C ALA A 9 19.97 -16.93 32.67
N MET A 10 20.70 -17.98 32.31
CA MET A 10 21.10 -18.20 30.92
C MET A 10 19.87 -18.68 30.15
N VAL A 11 19.16 -17.74 29.55
CA VAL A 11 18.07 -18.04 28.61
C VAL A 11 18.69 -18.14 27.23
N GLU A 12 18.71 -19.34 26.65
CA GLU A 12 19.00 -19.50 25.23
C GLU A 12 17.86 -18.85 24.44
N LEU A 13 18.17 -17.73 23.78
CA LEU A 13 17.22 -17.06 22.92
C LEU A 13 17.04 -17.91 21.66
N PRO A 14 15.80 -18.11 21.18
CA PRO A 14 15.57 -18.84 19.94
C PRO A 14 16.16 -18.03 18.79
N GLU A 15 17.20 -18.56 18.14
CA GLU A 15 17.69 -18.02 16.87
C GLU A 15 16.68 -18.35 15.77
N THR A 16 16.11 -17.32 15.16
CA THR A 16 15.25 -17.47 13.99
C THR A 16 15.98 -16.95 12.77
N LYS A 17 16.06 -17.75 11.70
CA LYS A 17 16.64 -17.29 10.43
C LYS A 17 15.80 -16.16 9.82
N PRO A 18 16.42 -15.21 9.08
CA PRO A 18 15.71 -14.24 8.25
C PRO A 18 14.79 -14.93 7.23
N LEU A 19 13.60 -14.38 7.01
CA LEU A 19 12.64 -14.82 6.01
C LEU A 19 12.45 -13.76 4.92
N PRO A 20 12.11 -14.16 3.68
CA PRO A 20 11.84 -13.23 2.61
C PRO A 20 10.62 -12.35 2.90
N VAL A 21 10.74 -11.05 2.60
CA VAL A 21 9.67 -10.05 2.70
C VAL A 21 9.33 -9.55 1.30
N ILE A 22 8.08 -9.70 0.88
CA ILE A 22 7.61 -9.39 -0.48
C ILE A 22 6.59 -8.26 -0.45
N TYR A 23 6.82 -7.22 -1.25
CA TYR A 23 5.79 -6.23 -1.58
C TYR A 23 5.62 -6.13 -3.08
N SER A 24 4.40 -6.43 -3.55
CA SER A 24 4.03 -6.28 -4.95
C SER A 24 2.55 -5.93 -5.06
N TYR A 25 2.23 -4.94 -5.89
CA TYR A 25 0.87 -4.49 -6.14
C TYR A 25 0.66 -4.36 -7.64
N ILE A 26 -0.19 -5.22 -8.21
CA ILE A 26 -0.42 -5.27 -9.67
C ILE A 26 -1.70 -4.54 -10.07
N CYS A 27 -1.64 -3.86 -11.21
CA CYS A 27 -2.77 -3.14 -11.80
C CYS A 27 -2.78 -3.31 -13.32
N PRO A 28 -3.95 -3.57 -13.95
CA PRO A 28 -4.08 -3.68 -15.41
C PRO A 28 -3.55 -2.49 -16.21
N THR A 29 -3.60 -1.29 -15.63
CA THR A 29 -3.20 -0.05 -16.32
C THR A 29 -1.75 0.34 -16.08
N ASP A 30 -1.00 -0.40 -15.26
CA ASP A 30 0.42 -0.11 -15.04
C ASP A 30 1.28 -0.64 -16.19
N SER A 31 2.37 0.06 -16.51
CA SER A 31 3.29 -0.34 -17.60
C SER A 31 4.33 -1.38 -17.16
N ILE A 32 4.51 -1.55 -15.85
CA ILE A 32 5.53 -2.40 -15.25
C ILE A 32 4.95 -3.07 -14.00
N ILE A 33 5.13 -4.39 -13.89
CA ILE A 33 4.95 -5.16 -12.66
C ILE A 33 6.21 -5.00 -11.82
N ARG A 34 6.06 -4.61 -10.55
CA ARG A 34 7.17 -4.46 -9.60
C ARG A 34 7.02 -5.37 -8.40
N LEU A 35 8.13 -5.91 -7.95
CA LEU A 35 8.26 -6.59 -6.66
C LEU A 35 9.48 -6.06 -5.91
N LYS A 36 9.26 -5.62 -4.68
CA LYS A 36 10.34 -5.38 -3.72
C LYS A 36 10.56 -6.65 -2.91
N LEU A 37 11.81 -7.12 -2.90
CA LEU A 37 12.24 -8.24 -2.07
C LEU A 37 13.22 -7.73 -1.01
N MET A 38 12.97 -8.07 0.25
CA MET A 38 13.82 -7.73 1.39
C MET A 38 13.95 -8.96 2.31
N SER A 39 14.76 -8.85 3.35
CA SER A 39 14.91 -9.86 4.39
C SER A 39 14.36 -9.34 5.72
N SER A 40 13.61 -10.17 6.44
CA SER A 40 13.13 -9.83 7.78
C SER A 40 14.30 -9.80 8.77
N SER A 41 14.29 -8.88 9.72
CA SER A 41 15.21 -8.93 10.87
C SER A 41 14.60 -9.79 11.99
N PRO A 42 15.30 -10.84 12.44
CA PRO A 42 14.94 -11.58 13.65
C PRO A 42 14.89 -10.67 14.88
N LEU A 43 13.94 -10.91 15.80
CA LEU A 43 13.90 -10.22 17.09
C LEU A 43 15.14 -10.51 17.96
N PHE A 44 15.72 -11.69 17.76
CA PHE A 44 16.94 -12.13 18.41
C PHE A 44 17.95 -12.53 17.33
N GLY A 45 19.00 -11.73 17.17
CA GLY A 45 20.08 -11.95 16.20
C GLY A 45 21.19 -10.93 16.42
N SER A 46 22.44 -11.36 16.30
CA SER A 46 23.63 -10.50 16.45
C SER A 46 23.95 -9.69 15.18
N ASP A 47 23.29 -10.01 14.08
CA ASP A 47 23.65 -9.49 12.76
C ASP A 47 22.85 -8.22 12.44
N GLN A 48 23.56 -7.12 12.18
CA GLN A 48 22.96 -5.92 11.58
C GLN A 48 22.55 -6.23 10.15
N ILE A 49 21.28 -6.61 9.96
CA ILE A 49 20.67 -6.71 8.63
C ILE A 49 20.19 -5.31 8.25
N ASP A 50 20.59 -4.82 7.08
CA ASP A 50 19.92 -3.66 6.48
C ASP A 50 18.52 -4.09 6.02
N ILE A 51 17.54 -3.87 6.90
CA ILE A 51 16.13 -4.25 6.71
C ILE A 51 15.46 -3.55 5.52
N LEU A 52 16.09 -2.52 4.95
CA LEU A 52 15.58 -1.79 3.78
C LEU A 52 16.33 -2.16 2.49
N ALA A 53 17.45 -2.87 2.59
CA ALA A 53 18.21 -3.31 1.44
C ALA A 53 17.39 -4.30 0.59
N ALA A 54 17.43 -4.08 -0.72
CA ALA A 54 16.83 -5.02 -1.66
C ALA A 54 17.69 -6.29 -1.74
N VAL A 55 17.04 -7.44 -1.61
CA VAL A 55 17.64 -8.72 -1.98
C VAL A 55 17.63 -8.80 -3.50
N SER A 56 18.79 -9.01 -4.13
CA SER A 56 18.97 -8.87 -5.59
C SER A 56 19.22 -10.18 -6.34
N ASP A 57 19.41 -11.27 -5.61
CA ASP A 57 19.83 -12.60 -6.08
C ASP A 57 18.71 -13.65 -6.01
N GLY A 58 17.48 -13.24 -5.71
CA GLY A 58 16.28 -14.09 -5.77
C GLY A 58 15.83 -14.42 -7.20
N ASN A 59 15.27 -15.62 -7.38
CA ASN A 59 14.50 -16.02 -8.54
C ASN A 59 13.03 -15.62 -8.34
N VAL A 60 12.54 -14.65 -9.11
CA VAL A 60 11.18 -14.09 -8.95
C VAL A 60 10.33 -14.39 -10.17
N LYS A 61 9.18 -15.02 -9.96
CA LYS A 61 8.25 -15.42 -11.02
C LYS A 61 6.82 -15.03 -10.69
N ILE A 62 6.08 -14.61 -11.70
CA ILE A 62 4.63 -14.43 -11.67
C ILE A 62 3.97 -15.48 -12.57
N SER A 63 2.86 -16.06 -12.13
CA SER A 63 2.07 -16.99 -12.92
C SER A 63 0.57 -16.71 -12.83
N SER A 64 -0.15 -17.08 -13.88
CA SER A 64 -1.61 -17.05 -13.98
C SER A 64 -2.05 -18.10 -15.01
N ALA A 65 -3.32 -18.07 -15.43
CA ALA A 65 -3.81 -18.90 -16.52
C ALA A 65 -3.04 -18.72 -17.84
N GLN A 66 -2.34 -17.59 -18.04
CA GLN A 66 -1.55 -17.32 -19.25
C GLN A 66 -0.13 -17.91 -19.22
N GLY A 67 0.22 -18.66 -18.17
CA GLY A 67 1.55 -19.23 -17.98
C GLY A 67 2.40 -18.44 -16.98
N THR A 68 3.71 -18.68 -17.00
CA THR A 68 4.67 -18.13 -16.04
C THR A 68 5.65 -17.18 -16.72
N ALA A 69 5.95 -16.05 -16.07
CA ALA A 69 6.97 -15.11 -16.49
C ALA A 69 7.93 -14.80 -15.33
N GLN A 70 9.15 -14.41 -15.67
CA GLN A 70 10.19 -14.05 -14.71
C GLN A 70 10.32 -12.52 -14.60
N LEU A 71 10.43 -12.00 -13.38
CA LEU A 71 10.79 -10.60 -13.13
C LEU A 71 12.32 -10.51 -12.96
N ILE A 72 12.92 -9.45 -13.48
CA ILE A 72 14.38 -9.25 -13.47
C ILE A 72 14.74 -8.12 -12.51
N PHE A 73 15.76 -8.32 -11.69
CA PHE A 73 16.22 -7.31 -10.74
C PHE A 73 16.82 -6.10 -11.47
N ASN A 74 16.33 -4.91 -11.15
CA ASN A 74 16.84 -3.64 -11.64
C ASN A 74 17.60 -2.93 -10.52
N GLN A 75 18.93 -2.85 -10.65
CA GLN A 75 19.80 -2.24 -9.64
C GLN A 75 19.53 -0.75 -9.40
N ASN A 76 19.03 -0.03 -10.41
CA ASN A 76 18.77 1.41 -10.30
C ASN A 76 17.52 1.69 -9.47
N THR A 77 16.51 0.83 -9.55
CA THR A 77 15.25 1.00 -8.82
C THR A 77 15.22 0.18 -7.53
N GLY A 78 16.03 -0.88 -7.44
CA GLY A 78 16.02 -1.83 -6.34
C GLY A 78 14.76 -2.70 -6.29
N TYR A 79 14.12 -2.92 -7.46
CA TYR A 79 12.94 -3.77 -7.64
C TYR A 79 13.21 -4.86 -8.67
N TYR A 80 12.50 -5.97 -8.54
CA TYR A 80 12.28 -6.91 -9.65
C TYR A 80 11.18 -6.36 -10.55
N GLU A 81 11.45 -6.29 -11.86
CA GLU A 81 10.58 -5.65 -12.84
C GLU A 81 10.23 -6.57 -14.01
N LEU A 82 9.01 -6.46 -14.50
CA LEU A 82 8.53 -7.09 -15.74
C LEU A 82 7.58 -6.14 -16.46
N LYS A 83 7.78 -5.91 -17.76
CA LYS A 83 6.91 -5.02 -18.52
C LYS A 83 5.55 -5.69 -18.76
N THR A 84 4.46 -4.98 -18.47
CA THR A 84 3.10 -5.53 -18.66
C THR A 84 2.75 -5.79 -20.11
N ASN A 85 3.44 -5.18 -21.07
CA ASN A 85 3.27 -5.52 -22.49
C ASN A 85 3.72 -6.96 -22.83
N SER A 86 4.62 -7.55 -22.04
CA SER A 86 5.08 -8.93 -22.18
C SER A 86 4.29 -9.92 -21.33
N TYR A 87 3.60 -9.40 -20.30
CA TYR A 87 2.77 -10.18 -19.40
C TYR A 87 1.60 -9.31 -18.88
N PRO A 88 0.51 -9.18 -19.65
CA PRO A 88 -0.60 -8.31 -19.29
C PRO A 88 -1.28 -8.76 -17.99
N ILE A 89 -1.72 -7.79 -17.19
CA ILE A 89 -2.54 -8.02 -16.01
C ILE A 89 -4.00 -7.85 -16.40
N VAL A 90 -4.80 -8.90 -16.21
CA VAL A 90 -6.19 -8.99 -16.69
C VAL A 90 -7.15 -8.88 -15.48
N PRO A 91 -8.17 -8.01 -15.52
CA PRO A 91 -9.20 -7.94 -14.49
C PRO A 91 -9.86 -9.29 -14.21
N GLY A 92 -10.18 -9.55 -12.94
CA GLY A 92 -10.81 -10.79 -12.48
C GLY A 92 -9.88 -12.02 -12.41
N GLN A 93 -8.70 -11.99 -13.00
CA GLN A 93 -7.76 -13.11 -12.96
C GLN A 93 -7.01 -13.21 -11.63
N VAL A 94 -6.66 -14.45 -11.28
CA VAL A 94 -5.79 -14.78 -10.15
C VAL A 94 -4.35 -14.84 -10.62
N TYR A 95 -3.47 -14.18 -9.86
CA TYR A 95 -2.03 -14.21 -10.08
C TYR A 95 -1.33 -14.76 -8.85
N LYS A 96 -0.29 -15.56 -9.07
CA LYS A 96 0.60 -16.09 -8.05
C LYS A 96 2.00 -15.55 -8.23
N MET A 97 2.58 -15.03 -7.16
CA MET A 97 3.98 -14.66 -7.08
C MET A 97 4.76 -15.78 -6.39
N THR A 98 5.92 -16.13 -6.94
CA THR A 98 6.85 -17.11 -6.37
C THR A 98 8.25 -16.52 -6.32
N VAL A 99 8.87 -16.57 -5.15
CA VAL A 99 10.24 -16.11 -4.91
C VAL A 99 11.05 -17.26 -4.33
N THR A 100 12.22 -17.51 -4.89
CA THR A 100 13.21 -18.42 -4.32
C THR A 100 14.50 -17.64 -4.09
N THR A 101 14.96 -17.53 -2.85
CA THR A 101 16.24 -16.88 -2.53
C THR A 101 17.43 -17.79 -2.87
N ILE A 102 18.65 -17.25 -2.90
CA ILE A 102 19.85 -18.06 -3.12
C ILE A 102 20.06 -19.13 -2.03
N ASN A 103 19.58 -18.86 -0.82
CA ASN A 103 19.63 -19.77 0.32
C ASN A 103 18.56 -20.88 0.24
N GLY A 104 17.74 -20.89 -0.82
CA GLY A 104 16.69 -21.88 -1.04
C GLY A 104 15.38 -21.58 -0.32
N ASP A 105 15.22 -20.41 0.31
CA ASP A 105 13.95 -20.03 0.93
C ASP A 105 12.90 -19.77 -0.15
N LEU A 106 11.75 -20.42 -0.01
CA LEU A 106 10.63 -20.31 -0.94
C LEU A 106 9.52 -19.49 -0.29
N ALA A 107 9.14 -18.39 -0.96
CA ALA A 107 7.96 -17.63 -0.61
C ALA A 107 6.96 -17.59 -1.77
N THR A 108 5.68 -17.74 -1.45
CA THR A 108 4.60 -17.67 -2.43
C THR A 108 3.46 -16.82 -1.92
N ALA A 109 2.83 -16.07 -2.82
CA ALA A 109 1.66 -15.27 -2.49
C ALA A 109 0.69 -15.26 -3.67
N GLU A 110 -0.59 -15.07 -3.39
CA GLU A 110 -1.64 -15.07 -4.41
C GLU A 110 -2.62 -13.91 -4.18
N THR A 111 -3.13 -13.34 -5.28
CA THR A 111 -4.14 -12.30 -5.25
C THR A 111 -5.02 -12.36 -6.50
N GLN A 112 -6.26 -11.89 -6.37
CA GLN A 112 -7.17 -11.73 -7.50
C GLN A 112 -7.28 -10.26 -7.87
N VAL A 113 -7.12 -9.97 -9.16
CA VAL A 113 -7.34 -8.62 -9.68
C VAL A 113 -8.84 -8.32 -9.62
N PRO A 114 -9.26 -7.16 -9.09
CA PRO A 114 -10.67 -6.76 -9.15
C PRO A 114 -11.21 -6.79 -10.57
N PHE A 115 -12.48 -7.12 -10.73
CA PHE A 115 -13.10 -7.32 -12.04
C PHE A 115 -13.17 -6.05 -12.88
N THR A 116 -13.24 -4.89 -12.21
CA THR A 116 -13.61 -3.63 -12.84
C THR A 116 -12.91 -2.46 -12.16
N ALA A 117 -12.80 -1.37 -12.91
CA ALA A 117 -12.39 -0.07 -12.39
C ALA A 117 -13.65 0.77 -12.14
N VAL A 118 -13.94 1.07 -10.88
CA VAL A 118 -15.13 1.83 -10.50
C VAL A 118 -14.88 3.33 -10.71
N PRO A 119 -15.72 4.05 -11.47
CA PRO A 119 -15.55 5.48 -11.69
C PRO A 119 -15.93 6.29 -10.46
N ILE A 120 -15.25 7.43 -10.27
CA ILE A 120 -15.68 8.45 -9.31
C ILE A 120 -16.83 9.24 -9.95
N ASN A 121 -18.00 9.26 -9.32
CA ASN A 121 -19.15 10.03 -9.78
C ASN A 121 -18.95 11.54 -9.55
N THR A 122 -18.48 11.93 -8.36
CA THR A 122 -18.33 13.33 -7.95
C THR A 122 -17.28 13.47 -6.85
N ILE A 123 -16.62 14.62 -6.79
CA ILE A 123 -15.74 15.03 -5.70
C ILE A 123 -16.29 16.29 -5.05
N THR A 124 -16.28 16.33 -3.72
CA THR A 124 -16.48 17.55 -2.95
C THR A 124 -15.23 17.85 -2.13
N VAL A 125 -14.86 19.12 -2.06
CA VAL A 125 -13.75 19.61 -1.25
C VAL A 125 -14.29 20.66 -0.29
N GLU A 126 -14.07 20.46 1.01
CA GLU A 126 -14.47 21.39 2.05
C GLU A 126 -13.26 21.81 2.88
N PRO A 127 -13.01 23.11 3.08
CA PRO A 127 -11.93 23.56 3.95
C PRO A 127 -12.22 23.14 5.39
N VAL A 128 -11.19 22.64 6.07
CA VAL A 128 -11.23 22.24 7.48
C VAL A 128 -10.14 22.98 8.25
N THR A 129 -10.48 23.44 9.46
CA THR A 129 -9.52 24.09 10.36
C THR A 129 -9.51 23.33 11.69
N GLU A 130 -8.36 22.74 12.02
CA GLU A 130 -8.17 22.00 13.27
C GLU A 130 -6.79 22.37 13.86
N ASN A 131 -6.72 22.71 15.14
CA ASN A 131 -5.46 22.98 15.86
C ASN A 131 -4.50 23.95 15.13
N TYR A 132 -5.01 25.05 14.59
CA TYR A 132 -4.26 26.06 13.81
C TYR A 132 -3.69 25.58 12.46
N GLN A 133 -4.08 24.40 12.00
CA GLN A 133 -3.80 23.91 10.66
C GLN A 133 -5.04 24.06 9.78
N THR A 134 -4.83 24.61 8.59
CA THR A 134 -5.85 24.62 7.52
C THR A 134 -5.59 23.43 6.60
N GLY A 135 -6.65 22.72 6.29
CA GLY A 135 -6.63 21.60 5.36
C GLY A 135 -7.87 21.57 4.51
N ASP A 136 -7.93 20.57 3.64
CA ASP A 136 -9.09 20.26 2.83
C ASP A 136 -9.58 18.85 3.15
N ARG A 137 -10.89 18.71 3.40
CA ARG A 137 -11.57 17.42 3.43
C ARG A 137 -12.03 17.10 2.02
N ILE A 138 -11.41 16.08 1.43
CA ILE A 138 -11.71 15.61 0.07
C ILE A 138 -12.60 14.38 0.19
N LYS A 139 -13.79 14.43 -0.40
CA LYS A 139 -14.76 13.33 -0.40
C LYS A 139 -15.08 12.91 -1.83
N ALA A 140 -14.86 11.64 -2.14
CA ALA A 140 -15.21 11.02 -3.41
C ALA A 140 -16.49 10.20 -3.25
N PHE A 141 -17.40 10.35 -4.19
CA PHE A 141 -18.64 9.58 -4.29
C PHE A 141 -18.52 8.61 -5.46
N PHE A 142 -18.91 7.36 -5.23
CA PHE A 142 -18.89 6.30 -6.24
C PHE A 142 -20.07 5.36 -6.05
N THR A 143 -20.38 4.57 -7.08
CA THR A 143 -21.40 3.51 -7.00
C THR A 143 -20.69 2.18 -7.09
N ASP A 144 -20.86 1.36 -6.06
CA ASP A 144 -20.32 0.00 -6.02
C ASP A 144 -20.98 -0.90 -7.08
N GLU A 145 -20.29 -1.97 -7.46
CA GLU A 145 -20.81 -2.94 -8.43
C GLU A 145 -21.57 -4.08 -7.77
N THR A 146 -22.73 -4.41 -8.33
CA THR A 146 -23.58 -5.50 -7.83
C THR A 146 -22.90 -6.88 -7.91
N ASN A 147 -23.18 -7.75 -6.94
CA ASN A 147 -22.91 -9.19 -6.89
C ASN A 147 -21.50 -9.64 -6.48
N ASN A 148 -20.58 -8.71 -6.19
CA ASN A 148 -19.27 -9.04 -5.62
C ASN A 148 -19.04 -8.27 -4.33
N VAL A 149 -18.16 -8.78 -3.45
CA VAL A 149 -17.64 -7.99 -2.33
C VAL A 149 -16.39 -7.28 -2.83
N ASN A 150 -16.43 -5.96 -2.84
CA ASN A 150 -15.39 -5.05 -3.26
C ASN A 150 -14.76 -4.33 -2.06
N TYR A 151 -13.48 -4.01 -2.24
CA TYR A 151 -12.72 -3.27 -1.24
C TYR A 151 -12.18 -2.01 -1.89
N TYR A 152 -12.33 -0.89 -1.23
CA TYR A 152 -12.02 0.41 -1.79
C TYR A 152 -10.96 1.11 -0.97
N ARG A 153 -10.11 1.87 -1.67
CA ARG A 153 -9.21 2.86 -1.08
C ARG A 153 -9.36 4.17 -1.85
N ILE A 154 -9.34 5.29 -1.14
CA ILE A 154 -9.18 6.61 -1.73
C ILE A 154 -7.75 7.10 -1.50
N ALA A 155 -7.18 7.76 -2.49
CA ALA A 155 -6.02 8.63 -2.33
C ALA A 155 -6.22 9.93 -3.11
N ALA A 156 -5.41 10.93 -2.83
CA ALA A 156 -5.36 12.11 -3.68
C ALA A 156 -3.91 12.62 -3.81
N SER A 157 -3.65 13.39 -4.85
CA SER A 157 -2.42 14.18 -4.97
C SER A 157 -2.81 15.65 -5.07
N HIS A 158 -2.09 16.50 -4.35
CA HIS A 158 -2.23 17.95 -4.40
C HIS A 158 -1.27 18.46 -5.48
N CYS A 159 -1.83 19.03 -6.53
CA CYS A 159 -1.10 19.41 -7.72
C CYS A 159 -1.22 20.91 -7.95
N PHE A 160 -0.10 21.60 -8.14
CA PHE A 160 -0.10 23.03 -8.40
C PHE A 160 1.04 23.45 -9.33
N ILE A 161 0.84 24.59 -10.00
CA ILE A 161 1.84 25.24 -10.85
C ILE A 161 2.08 26.62 -10.26
N TYR A 162 3.33 26.95 -9.92
CA TYR A 162 3.67 28.30 -9.47
C TYR A 162 3.57 29.30 -10.62
N ASN A 163 3.19 30.55 -10.33
CA ASN A 163 3.14 31.63 -11.33
C ASN A 163 4.48 31.88 -12.03
N SER A 164 5.60 31.55 -11.38
CA SER A 164 6.96 31.68 -11.91
C SER A 164 7.46 30.45 -12.67
N GLN A 165 6.67 29.37 -12.74
CA GLN A 165 7.06 28.09 -13.33
C GLN A 165 6.03 27.62 -14.37
N THR A 166 6.45 26.70 -15.24
CA THR A 166 5.57 26.06 -16.22
C THR A 166 5.32 24.58 -15.92
N ASP A 167 5.99 24.02 -14.90
CA ASP A 167 5.89 22.60 -14.56
C ASP A 167 4.90 22.37 -13.41
N THR A 168 4.31 21.17 -13.38
CA THR A 168 3.36 20.77 -12.33
C THR A 168 4.12 20.15 -11.17
N ILE A 169 3.96 20.75 -10.00
CA ILE A 169 4.45 20.20 -8.75
C ILE A 169 3.34 19.34 -8.16
N VAL A 170 3.71 18.14 -7.71
CA VAL A 170 2.79 17.15 -7.16
C VAL A 170 3.25 16.80 -5.74
N ASN A 171 2.42 17.13 -4.76
CA ASN A 171 2.56 16.68 -3.38
C ASN A 171 1.62 15.49 -3.15
N ASP A 172 2.17 14.38 -2.66
CA ASP A 172 1.34 13.24 -2.27
C ASP A 172 0.50 13.63 -1.05
N THR A 173 -0.82 13.49 -1.14
CA THR A 173 -1.68 13.75 0.02
C THR A 173 -1.73 12.49 0.85
N GLN A 174 -1.59 12.61 2.18
CA GLN A 174 -1.75 11.48 3.09
C GLN A 174 -3.23 11.08 3.27
N ILE A 175 -3.95 10.92 2.17
CA ILE A 175 -5.30 10.34 2.15
C ILE A 175 -5.15 8.86 1.80
N ASN A 176 -5.48 8.01 2.76
CA ASN A 176 -5.43 6.55 2.60
C ASN A 176 -6.58 5.90 3.37
N GLU A 177 -7.80 6.33 3.08
CA GLU A 177 -8.99 5.78 3.71
C GLU A 177 -9.48 4.54 2.99
N LEU A 178 -9.89 3.54 3.78
CA LEU A 178 -10.26 2.21 3.34
C LEU A 178 -11.74 1.96 3.60
N TYR A 179 -12.41 1.31 2.66
CA TYR A 179 -13.81 0.92 2.77
C TYR A 179 -14.03 -0.50 2.21
N SER A 180 -15.01 -1.20 2.74
CA SER A 180 -15.47 -2.48 2.22
C SER A 180 -16.98 -2.38 2.05
N ASP A 181 -17.48 -2.83 0.92
CA ASP A 181 -18.91 -2.89 0.62
C ASP A 181 -19.61 -4.10 1.26
N LEU A 182 -18.95 -4.81 2.20
CA LEU A 182 -19.51 -6.01 2.80
C LEU A 182 -20.86 -5.67 3.46
N ASN A 183 -21.94 -6.25 2.93
CA ASN A 183 -23.35 -5.98 3.27
C ASN A 183 -23.95 -4.67 2.70
N HIS A 184 -23.25 -3.98 1.81
CA HIS A 184 -23.62 -2.72 1.13
C HIS A 184 -23.44 -2.82 -0.40
N ASN A 185 -23.69 -4.01 -0.94
CA ASN A 185 -23.40 -4.35 -2.33
C ASN A 185 -24.31 -3.59 -3.30
N GLY A 186 -23.73 -2.92 -4.29
CA GLY A 186 -24.41 -2.12 -5.30
C GLY A 186 -24.89 -0.75 -4.81
N GLU A 187 -24.53 -0.34 -3.58
CA GLU A 187 -24.96 0.92 -3.00
C GLU A 187 -24.03 2.08 -3.37
N SER A 188 -24.58 3.29 -3.50
CA SER A 188 -23.78 4.50 -3.58
C SER A 188 -23.05 4.72 -2.26
N SER A 189 -21.73 4.85 -2.34
CA SER A 189 -20.85 5.00 -1.19
C SER A 189 -19.99 6.24 -1.34
N SER A 190 -19.37 6.66 -0.24
CA SER A 190 -18.43 7.76 -0.26
C SER A 190 -17.27 7.54 0.69
N LEU A 191 -16.08 7.90 0.22
CA LEU A 191 -14.85 7.88 0.99
C LEU A 191 -14.35 9.30 1.15
N ALA A 192 -13.92 9.67 2.35
CA ALA A 192 -13.42 11.01 2.65
C ALA A 192 -12.09 10.95 3.38
N GLY A 193 -11.11 11.72 2.93
CA GLY A 193 -9.84 11.91 3.63
C GLY A 193 -9.59 13.38 3.94
N LYS A 194 -8.65 13.63 4.86
CA LYS A 194 -8.17 14.98 5.16
C LYS A 194 -6.76 15.16 4.62
N PHE A 195 -6.53 16.28 3.98
CA PHE A 195 -5.20 16.75 3.60
C PHE A 195 -4.91 18.05 4.34
N TYR A 196 -3.88 18.07 5.17
CA TYR A 196 -3.41 19.28 5.82
C TYR A 196 -2.42 19.99 4.88
N GLN A 197 -2.74 21.23 4.50
CA GLN A 197 -1.88 22.01 3.63
C GLN A 197 -0.71 22.56 4.46
N THR A 198 0.50 22.50 3.92
CA THR A 198 1.57 23.40 4.36
C THR A 198 1.21 24.78 3.83
N ILE A 199 1.18 25.77 4.73
CA ILE A 199 0.72 27.14 4.46
C ILE A 199 1.56 27.75 3.33
N ASP A 200 1.06 27.69 2.11
CA ASP A 200 1.50 28.53 1.00
C ASP A 200 0.29 29.35 0.53
N SER A 201 0.49 30.64 0.35
CA SER A 201 -0.56 31.54 -0.14
C SER A 201 -0.98 31.15 -1.55
N THR A 202 -2.29 31.10 -1.81
CA THR A 202 -2.86 30.89 -3.15
C THR A 202 -2.41 31.93 -4.18
N ALA A 203 -1.85 33.06 -3.73
CA ALA A 203 -1.29 34.11 -4.59
C ALA A 203 -0.08 33.66 -5.43
N TYR A 204 0.53 32.50 -5.12
CA TYR A 204 1.71 32.01 -5.81
C TYR A 204 1.43 31.00 -6.92
N TYR A 205 0.19 30.53 -7.06
CA TYR A 205 -0.16 29.48 -8.03
C TYR A 205 -0.96 30.03 -9.21
N SER A 206 -0.67 29.55 -10.42
CA SER A 206 -1.48 29.79 -11.62
C SER A 206 -2.60 28.78 -11.76
N THR A 207 -2.38 27.57 -11.24
CA THR A 207 -3.38 26.50 -11.16
C THR A 207 -3.17 25.68 -9.89
N GLU A 208 -4.25 25.28 -9.24
CA GLU A 208 -4.27 24.37 -8.10
C GLU A 208 -5.40 23.35 -8.31
N HIS A 209 -5.12 22.06 -8.13
CA HIS A 209 -6.11 21.00 -8.27
C HIS A 209 -5.77 19.77 -7.41
N TYR A 210 -6.77 18.92 -7.22
CA TYR A 210 -6.59 17.59 -6.65
C TYR A 210 -6.82 16.54 -7.73
N ASP A 211 -5.85 15.64 -7.90
CA ASP A 211 -6.05 14.39 -8.62
C ASP A 211 -6.49 13.34 -7.60
N VAL A 212 -7.79 13.00 -7.58
CA VAL A 212 -8.37 12.05 -6.63
C VAL A 212 -8.47 10.68 -7.28
N PHE A 213 -7.93 9.68 -6.61
CA PHE A 213 -7.87 8.30 -7.06
C PHE A 213 -8.81 7.43 -6.24
N LEU A 214 -9.62 6.63 -6.93
CA LEU A 214 -10.37 5.53 -6.33
C LEU A 214 -9.75 4.23 -6.79
N TYR A 215 -9.32 3.43 -5.81
CA TYR A 215 -8.82 2.09 -6.04
C TYR A 215 -9.91 1.10 -5.66
N ASN A 216 -10.31 0.24 -6.60
CA ASN A 216 -10.94 -1.04 -6.26
C ASN A 216 -9.80 -2.03 -6.05
N CYS A 217 -9.77 -2.70 -4.90
CA CYS A 217 -8.63 -3.44 -4.39
C CYS A 217 -9.00 -4.89 -4.10
N SER A 218 -8.03 -5.78 -4.27
CA SER A 218 -8.11 -7.15 -3.78
C SER A 218 -8.26 -7.19 -2.26
N GLN A 219 -8.84 -8.28 -1.74
CA GLN A 219 -8.96 -8.49 -0.30
C GLN A 219 -7.60 -8.51 0.41
N SER A 220 -6.55 -9.07 -0.21
CA SER A 220 -5.20 -9.10 0.37
C SER A 220 -4.62 -7.70 0.53
N TYR A 221 -4.79 -6.84 -0.48
CA TYR A 221 -4.45 -5.43 -0.40
C TYR A 221 -5.17 -4.74 0.77
N TYR A 222 -6.50 -4.89 0.84
CA TYR A 222 -7.31 -4.23 1.85
C TYR A 222 -6.93 -4.66 3.27
N ASN A 223 -6.79 -5.97 3.50
CA ASN A 223 -6.41 -6.51 4.80
C ASN A 223 -5.01 -6.05 5.23
N PHE A 224 -4.07 -5.98 4.29
CA PHE A 224 -2.73 -5.47 4.56
C PHE A 224 -2.77 -4.01 5.02
N TYR A 225 -3.37 -3.12 4.24
CA TYR A 225 -3.44 -1.69 4.58
C TYR A 225 -4.29 -1.42 5.83
N LYS A 226 -5.33 -2.23 6.07
CA LYS A 226 -6.12 -2.18 7.31
C LYS A 226 -5.25 -2.53 8.52
N SER A 227 -4.45 -3.60 8.43
CA SER A 227 -3.51 -3.96 9.51
C SER A 227 -2.44 -2.89 9.73
N LEU A 228 -1.95 -2.26 8.65
CA LEU A 228 -0.99 -1.16 8.73
C LEU A 228 -1.57 0.07 9.42
N LYS A 229 -2.82 0.45 9.12
CA LYS A 229 -3.52 1.57 9.78
C LYS A 229 -3.72 1.29 11.27
N ASN A 230 -4.05 0.06 11.64
CA ASN A 230 -4.18 -0.34 13.05
C ASN A 230 -2.84 -0.32 13.78
N TYR A 231 -1.75 -0.69 13.09
CA TYR A 231 -0.40 -0.69 13.66
C TYR A 231 0.19 0.73 13.82
N SER A 232 -0.01 1.62 12.83
CA SER A 232 0.64 2.94 12.80
C SER A 232 0.05 3.97 13.76
N GLY A 233 -1.06 3.66 14.45
CA GLY A 233 -1.56 4.48 15.56
C GLY A 233 -2.01 5.91 15.19
N VAL A 234 -2.27 6.20 13.91
CA VAL A 234 -2.86 7.48 13.48
C VAL A 234 -4.34 7.49 13.88
N GLY A 235 -4.57 7.79 15.17
CA GLY A 235 -5.83 7.61 15.87
C GLY A 235 -5.58 7.20 17.31
N ILE A 236 -4.99 8.10 18.09
CA ILE A 236 -4.82 7.95 19.56
C ILE A 236 -6.20 7.75 20.22
N SER A 237 -6.57 6.50 20.48
CA SER A 237 -7.22 6.16 21.74
C SER A 237 -6.12 5.91 22.75
N PHE A 238 -6.16 6.68 23.84
CA PHE A 238 -5.35 6.40 25.02
C PHE A 238 -6.20 5.59 26.01
N PRO A 239 -5.65 4.52 26.61
CA PRO A 239 -4.28 4.02 26.45
C PRO A 239 -4.03 3.32 25.11
N PRO A 240 -2.78 3.27 24.62
CA PRO A 240 -2.41 2.47 23.45
C PRO A 240 -2.88 1.02 23.65
N PRO A 241 -3.30 0.32 22.58
CA PRO A 241 -3.69 -1.08 22.69
C PRO A 241 -2.56 -1.87 23.35
N ALA A 242 -2.91 -2.65 24.38
CA ALA A 242 -1.97 -3.36 25.24
C ALA A 242 -1.20 -4.50 24.52
N GLU A 243 -1.60 -4.85 23.30
CA GLU A 243 -1.08 -5.99 22.56
C GLU A 243 -0.61 -5.59 21.14
N PRO A 244 0.54 -6.10 20.67
CA PRO A 244 0.97 -5.95 19.29
C PRO A 244 -0.10 -6.48 18.32
N THR A 245 -0.52 -5.66 17.37
CA THR A 245 -1.41 -6.14 16.30
C THR A 245 -0.57 -6.87 15.25
N LEU A 246 -0.95 -8.11 14.95
CA LEU A 246 -0.32 -8.88 13.87
C LEU A 246 -0.55 -8.17 12.53
N MET A 247 0.54 -7.85 11.84
CA MET A 247 0.48 -7.37 10.45
C MET A 247 -0.05 -8.48 9.56
N TYR A 248 -1.05 -8.18 8.74
CA TYR A 248 -1.57 -9.14 7.78
C TYR A 248 -0.48 -9.53 6.77
N THR A 249 -0.48 -10.78 6.36
CA THR A 249 0.32 -11.25 5.22
C THR A 249 -0.42 -12.34 4.46
N ASN A 250 -0.33 -12.32 3.13
CA ASN A 250 -0.73 -13.43 2.26
C ASN A 250 0.47 -14.17 1.67
N VAL A 251 1.66 -13.98 2.26
CA VAL A 251 2.91 -14.61 1.82
C VAL A 251 3.14 -15.86 2.65
N ASN A 252 3.08 -17.02 2.02
CA ASN A 252 3.47 -18.30 2.60
C ASN A 252 4.99 -18.46 2.50
N GLY A 253 5.66 -18.80 3.60
CA GLY A 253 7.13 -18.95 3.65
C GLY A 253 7.89 -17.62 3.81
N GLY A 254 7.18 -16.53 4.13
CA GLY A 254 7.75 -15.20 4.29
C GLY A 254 6.75 -14.21 4.89
N PHE A 255 7.00 -12.91 4.70
CA PHE A 255 6.11 -11.82 5.12
C PHE A 255 5.82 -10.85 3.98
N GLY A 256 4.89 -9.92 4.22
CA GLY A 256 4.56 -8.83 3.30
C GLY A 256 3.21 -9.03 2.60
N CYS A 257 3.04 -8.40 1.44
CA CYS A 257 1.77 -8.40 0.72
C CYS A 257 1.97 -8.48 -0.79
N PHE A 258 1.25 -9.42 -1.39
CA PHE A 258 0.93 -9.39 -2.81
C PHE A 258 -0.53 -8.99 -2.99
N GLY A 259 -0.77 -7.79 -3.51
CA GLY A 259 -2.10 -7.26 -3.75
C GLY A 259 -2.33 -6.95 -5.23
N ALA A 260 -3.58 -6.81 -5.59
CA ALA A 260 -3.99 -6.24 -6.86
C ALA A 260 -4.98 -5.10 -6.66
N TYR A 261 -5.05 -4.21 -7.63
CA TYR A 261 -6.03 -3.14 -7.68
C TYR A 261 -6.33 -2.72 -9.12
N THR A 262 -7.45 -2.05 -9.31
CA THR A 262 -7.74 -1.21 -10.47
C THR A 262 -7.88 0.23 -9.96
N ARG A 263 -7.65 1.23 -10.82
CA ARG A 263 -7.76 2.64 -10.42
C ARG A 263 -8.55 3.47 -11.42
N THR A 264 -9.29 4.43 -10.90
CA THR A 264 -9.81 5.57 -11.67
C THR A 264 -9.33 6.87 -11.04
N MET A 265 -9.31 7.95 -11.84
CA MET A 265 -8.93 9.27 -11.37
C MET A 265 -9.96 10.30 -11.84
N LEU A 266 -10.33 11.21 -10.94
CA LEU A 266 -11.10 12.39 -11.28
C LEU A 266 -10.39 13.63 -10.71
N ARG A 267 -10.21 14.64 -11.56
CA ARG A 267 -9.55 15.89 -11.20
C ARG A 267 -10.57 16.91 -10.67
N TYR A 268 -10.29 17.48 -9.51
CA TYR A 268 -11.02 18.61 -8.95
C TYR A 268 -10.17 19.88 -9.06
N ILE A 269 -10.64 20.87 -9.81
CA ILE A 269 -9.96 22.18 -9.94
C ILE A 269 -10.36 23.05 -8.76
N LYS A 270 -9.37 23.50 -7.98
CA LYS A 270 -9.58 24.43 -6.88
C LYS A 270 -9.70 25.84 -7.45
N LYS A 271 -10.77 26.54 -7.09
CA LYS A 271 -11.07 27.90 -7.56
C LYS A 271 -10.45 28.94 -6.65
#